data_AF-A0A6N3G7J5-F1
#
_entry.id   AF-A0A6N3G7J5-F1
#
_cell.length_a   1.000
_cell.length_b   1.000
_cell.length_c   1.000
_cell.angle_alpha   90.00
_cell.angle_beta   90.00
_cell.angle_gamma   90.00
#
_symmetry.space_group_name_H-M   'P 1'
#
loop_
_entity.id
_entity.type
_entity.pdbx_description
1 polymer ?
#
loop_
_entity_poly.entity_id
_entity_poly.type
_entity_poly.pdbx_seq_one_letter_code
_entity_poly.pdbx_strand_id
1 'polypeptide(L)' 'MAFCTNCGTNVPDGIKFCTSCGTPMSVQAQPQAPPPPQQTYVQPQPAPQPLPQQAYTPPS' A
#
# COMPACT_ATOMS: atom_id res chain seq x y z
N MET A 1 8.18 -10.74 28.03
CA MET A 1 6.98 -9.93 27.77
C MET A 1 7.43 -8.49 27.77
N ALA A 2 7.26 -7.79 26.65
CA ALA A 2 7.69 -6.42 26.48
C ALA A 2 6.49 -5.47 26.58
N PHE A 3 6.72 -4.21 26.93
CA PHE A 3 5.69 -3.18 26.85
C PHE A 3 5.95 -2.29 25.63
N CYS A 4 4.90 -1.94 24.89
CA CYS A 4 5.02 -1.03 23.77
C CYS A 4 5.46 0.35 24.27
N THR A 5 6.54 0.89 23.72
CA THR A 5 7.05 2.23 24.09
C THR A 5 6.15 3.36 23.62
N ASN A 6 5.24 3.10 22.67
CA ASN A 6 4.32 4.11 22.15
C ASN A 6 3.00 4.17 22.94
N CYS A 7 2.39 3.02 23.24
CA CYS A 7 1.06 2.96 23.87
C CYS A 7 1.04 2.30 25.27
N GLY A 8 2.15 1.73 25.74
CA GLY A 8 2.23 1.09 27.05
C GLY A 8 1.56 -0.29 27.16
N THR A 9 0.97 -0.80 26.07
CA THR A 9 0.31 -2.12 26.08
C THR A 9 1.33 -3.25 26.27
N ASN A 10 0.94 -4.30 27.00
CA ASN A 10 1.74 -5.52 27.10
C ASN A 10 1.72 -6.28 25.76
N VAL A 11 2.91 -6.54 25.23
CA VAL A 11 3.11 -7.22 23.95
C VAL A 11 3.92 -8.50 24.20
N PRO A 12 3.50 -9.63 23.59
CA PRO A 12 4.28 -10.87 23.64
C PRO A 12 5.69 -10.67 23.06
N ASP A 13 6.63 -11.54 23.45
CA ASP A 13 7.97 -11.52 22.86
C ASP A 13 7.92 -12.04 21.41
N GLY A 14 8.80 -11.51 20.55
CA GLY A 14 8.93 -11.96 19.15
C GLY A 14 7.96 -11.31 18.16
N ILE A 15 7.06 -10.43 18.60
CA ILE A 15 6.13 -9.73 17.70
C ILE A 15 6.83 -8.53 17.06
N LYS A 16 6.65 -8.35 15.76
CA LYS A 16 7.27 -7.25 14.99
C LYS A 16 6.57 -5.91 15.16
N PHE A 17 5.26 -5.94 15.43
CA PHE A 17 4.40 -4.76 15.59
C PHE A 17 3.48 -4.92 16.80
N CYS A 18 3.15 -3.82 17.47
CA CYS A 18 2.22 -3.83 18.58
C CYS A 18 0.82 -4.23 18.08
N THR A 19 0.20 -5.21 18.72
CA THR A 19 -1.15 -5.69 18.38
C THR A 19 -2.26 -4.72 18.78
N SER A 20 -1.95 -3.70 19.58
CA SER A 20 -2.91 -2.67 20.02
C SER A 20 -2.84 -1.40 19.19
N CYS A 21 -1.64 -0.84 18.94
CA CYS A 21 -1.49 0.44 18.23
C CYS A 21 -0.77 0.33 16.88
N GLY A 22 -0.22 -0.84 16.51
CA GLY A 22 0.50 -1.04 15.26
C GLY A 22 1.94 -0.54 15.22
N THR A 23 2.45 0.10 16.29
CA THR A 23 3.85 0.59 16.32
C THR A 23 4.84 -0.58 16.19
N PRO A 24 5.88 -0.48 15.35
CA PRO A 24 6.91 -1.50 15.27
C PRO A 24 7.64 -1.65 16.61
N MET A 25 7.65 -2.88 17.15
CA MET A 25 8.33 -3.20 18.42
C MET A 25 9.85 -3.32 18.24
N SER A 26 10.30 -3.53 16.99
CA SER A 26 11.71 -3.47 16.61
C SER A 26 11.93 -2.35 15.60
N VAL A 27 12.49 -1.23 16.04
CA VAL A 27 13.19 -0.27 15.17
C VAL A 27 14.53 -0.87 14.75
N GLN A 28 14.48 -2.02 14.10
CA GLN A 28 15.48 -2.31 13.09
C GLN A 28 15.13 -1.37 11.95
N ALA A 29 15.59 -0.13 12.05
CA ALA A 29 15.87 0.64 10.86
C ALA A 29 16.86 -0.21 10.08
N GLN A 30 16.34 -1.15 9.27
CA GLN A 30 17.06 -1.51 8.07
C GLN A 30 17.43 -0.17 7.47
N PRO A 31 18.69 0.05 7.07
CA PRO A 31 18.98 1.12 6.14
C PRO A 31 17.97 0.89 5.03
N GLN A 32 16.93 1.72 4.99
CA GLN A 32 16.03 1.77 3.89
C GLN A 32 16.97 2.30 2.83
N ALA A 33 17.61 1.39 2.08
CA ALA A 33 18.08 1.72 0.76
C ALA A 33 16.88 2.47 0.17
N PRO A 34 17.06 3.72 -0.29
CA PRO A 34 15.95 4.50 -0.81
C PRO A 34 15.15 3.56 -1.72
N PRO A 35 13.81 3.51 -1.59
CA PRO A 35 13.01 2.63 -2.43
C PRO A 35 13.56 2.78 -3.84
N PRO A 36 13.90 1.67 -4.54
CA PRO A 36 14.48 1.76 -5.87
C PRO A 36 13.65 2.78 -6.64
N PRO A 37 14.28 3.76 -7.32
CA PRO A 37 13.57 4.90 -7.90
C PRO A 37 12.35 4.31 -8.57
N GLN A 38 11.16 4.70 -8.08
CA GLN A 38 9.92 4.11 -8.53
C GLN A 38 9.93 4.35 -10.03
N GLN A 39 10.33 3.32 -10.79
CA GLN A 39 10.08 3.31 -12.20
C GLN A 39 8.58 3.25 -12.17
N THR A 40 7.95 4.42 -12.35
CA THR A 40 6.55 4.60 -12.72
C THR A 40 6.22 3.35 -13.47
N TYR A 41 5.47 2.45 -12.83
CA TYR A 41 5.15 1.18 -13.42
C TYR A 41 4.29 1.59 -14.60
N VAL A 42 4.91 1.69 -15.79
CA VAL A 42 4.23 1.98 -17.03
C VAL A 42 3.49 0.70 -17.31
N GLN A 43 2.37 0.50 -16.62
CA GLN A 43 1.40 -0.49 -17.02
C GLN A 43 0.97 -0.02 -18.42
N PRO A 44 1.16 -0.83 -19.48
CA PRO A 44 0.64 -0.49 -20.79
C PRO A 44 -0.88 -0.50 -20.66
N GLN A 45 -1.49 0.66 -20.41
CA GLN A 45 -2.95 0.77 -20.45
C GLN A 45 -3.37 0.42 -21.88
N PRO A 46 -4.24 -0.58 -22.08
CA PRO A 46 -4.88 -0.77 -23.37
C PRO A 46 -5.59 0.54 -23.72
N ALA A 47 -5.28 1.10 -24.89
CA ALA A 47 -5.87 2.35 -25.35
C ALA A 47 -7.41 2.29 -25.21
N PRO A 48 -8.08 3.39 -24.81
CA PRO A 48 -9.54 3.46 -24.80
C PRO A 48 -10.04 3.08 -26.18
N GLN A 49 -10.72 1.93 -26.28
CA GLN A 49 -11.34 1.52 -27.53
C GLN A 49 -12.41 2.57 -27.87
N PRO A 50 -12.40 3.20 -29.06
CA PRO A 50 -13.47 4.09 -29.44
C PRO A 50 -14.75 3.26 -29.50
N LEU A 51 -15.69 3.57 -28.60
CA LEU A 51 -17.04 3.04 -28.65
C LEU A 51 -17.60 3.31 -30.07
N PRO A 52 -18.04 2.28 -30.81
CA PRO A 52 -18.56 2.47 -32.16
C PRO A 52 -19.81 3.35 -32.08
N GLN A 53 -19.70 4.58 -32.60
CA GLN A 53 -20.80 5.55 -32.69
C GLN A 53 -21.78 5.19 -33.82
N GLN A 54 -22.27 3.95 -33.85
CA GLN A 54 -23.20 3.47 -34.86
C GLN A 54 -24.42 2.87 -34.18
N ALA A 55 -25.45 3.69 -33.88
CA ALA A 55 -26.86 3.27 -33.90
C ALA A 55 -27.88 4.31 -33.37
N TYR A 56 -27.50 5.50 -32.89
CA TYR A 56 -28.50 6.50 -32.51
C TYR A 56 -28.89 7.39 -33.70
N THR A 57 -29.60 6.80 -34.67
CA THR A 57 -30.42 7.59 -35.60
C THR A 57 -31.75 7.91 -34.91
N PRO A 58 -32.12 9.18 -34.68
CA PRO A 58 -33.44 9.53 -34.19
C PRO A 58 -34.48 9.20 -35.28
N PRO A 59 -35.59 8.50 -34.96
CA PRO A 59 -36.69 8.34 -35.92
C PRO A 59 -37.35 9.70 -36.20
N SER A 60 -37.61 9.96 -37.49
CA SER A 60 -38.27 11.15 -38.04
C SER A 60 -39.66 11.42 -37.46
#